data_AF-A0AAN6DLL6-F1
#
_entry.id   AF-A0AAN6DLL6-F1
#
_cell.length_a   1.000
_cell.length_b   1.000
_cell.length_c   1.000
_cell.angle_alpha   90.00
_cell.angle_beta   90.00
_cell.angle_gamma   90.00
#
_symmetry.space_group_name_H-M   'P 1'
#
loop_
_entity.id
_entity.type
_entity.pdbx_description
1 polymer ?
#
loop_
_entity_poly.entity_id
_entity_poly.type
_entity_poly.pdbx_seq_one_letter_code
_entity_poly.pdbx_strand_id
1 'polypeptide(L)'
;MTKKVATLPESILEKMHAPPKRPYEEATVSTLQEYDAFMFGIPTRYGNFPAQFKSFIDQTGGLWASGALYHKPFGVFVSTGTGGGNEMTVVNSLSTWVHHGMIYVPLGYAKVFSLMTDLSQVRGGSPWGAGTIAGADGSRQVTPLELEIAKAQGTEFAKVALKF
;
A
#
# COMPACT_ATOMS: atom_id res chain seq x y z
N MET A 1 -15.92 -6.02 -21.46
CA MET A 1 -15.09 -7.16 -20.98
C MET A 1 -14.28 -6.69 -19.79
N THR A 2 -14.70 -7.03 -18.58
CA THR A 2 -13.93 -6.82 -17.34
C THR A 2 -12.67 -7.67 -17.42
N LYS A 3 -11.54 -7.06 -17.82
CA LYS A 3 -10.23 -7.69 -17.66
C LYS A 3 -10.04 -7.88 -16.16
N LYS A 4 -10.22 -9.11 -15.66
CA LYS A 4 -9.78 -9.48 -14.31
C LYS A 4 -8.35 -8.97 -14.16
N VAL A 5 -8.09 -8.24 -13.07
CA VAL A 5 -6.74 -7.92 -12.60
C VAL A 5 -5.91 -9.18 -12.79
N ALA A 6 -4.70 -9.08 -13.36
CA ALA A 6 -3.86 -10.22 -13.69
C ALA A 6 -3.48 -11.03 -12.43
N THR A 7 -4.42 -11.85 -11.95
CA THR A 7 -4.28 -12.80 -10.87
C THR A 7 -3.86 -14.12 -11.52
N LEU A 8 -2.86 -14.77 -10.93
CA LEU A 8 -2.43 -16.08 -11.38
C LEU A 8 -3.62 -17.06 -11.35
N PRO A 9 -3.71 -18.02 -12.29
CA PRO A 9 -4.71 -19.08 -12.24
C PRO A 9 -4.65 -19.82 -10.91
N GLU A 10 -5.79 -20.34 -10.45
CA GLU A 10 -5.91 -21.05 -9.17
C GLU A 10 -4.94 -22.23 -9.08
N SER A 11 -4.76 -22.97 -10.17
CA SER A 11 -3.78 -24.07 -10.28
C SER A 11 -2.32 -23.64 -10.09
N ILE A 12 -1.99 -22.37 -10.34
CA ILE A 12 -0.67 -21.80 -10.08
C ILE A 12 -0.56 -21.32 -8.63
N LEU A 13 -1.63 -20.72 -8.09
CA LEU A 13 -1.70 -20.29 -6.70
C LEU A 13 -1.53 -21.47 -5.74
N GLU A 14 -2.18 -22.61 -6.02
CA GLU A 14 -2.03 -23.85 -5.25
C GLU A 14 -0.59 -24.36 -5.24
N LYS A 15 0.07 -24.39 -6.41
CA LYS A 15 1.48 -24.82 -6.53
C LYS A 15 2.46 -23.89 -5.82
N MET A 16 2.09 -22.62 -5.65
CA MET A 16 2.88 -21.63 -4.92
C MET A 16 2.62 -21.66 -3.42
N HIS A 17 1.78 -22.58 -2.92
CA HIS A 17 1.28 -22.59 -1.54
C HIS A 17 0.71 -21.22 -1.14
N ALA A 18 0.08 -20.53 -2.09
CA ALA A 18 -0.52 -19.24 -1.81
C ALA A 18 -1.67 -19.44 -0.80
N PRO A 19 -1.78 -18.58 0.22
CA PRO A 19 -2.89 -18.63 1.14
C PRO A 19 -4.21 -18.45 0.38
N PRO A 20 -5.31 -19.05 0.88
CA PRO A 20 -6.61 -18.95 0.22
C PRO A 20 -7.03 -17.49 0.08
N LYS A 21 -7.75 -17.21 -1.00
CA LYS A 21 -8.29 -15.88 -1.26
C LYS A 21 -9.17 -15.46 -0.08
N ARG A 22 -8.85 -14.32 0.52
CA ARG A 22 -9.67 -13.75 1.61
C ARG A 22 -11.00 -13.22 1.04
N PRO A 23 -12.08 -13.18 1.84
CA PRO A 23 -13.42 -12.85 1.37
C PRO A 23 -13.64 -11.34 1.15
N TYR A 24 -12.61 -10.61 0.73
CA TYR A 24 -12.72 -9.19 0.44
C TYR A 24 -13.20 -8.97 -0.99
N GLU A 25 -13.97 -7.91 -1.19
CA GLU A 25 -14.36 -7.47 -2.52
C GLU A 25 -13.13 -7.02 -3.32
N GLU A 26 -13.07 -7.41 -4.59
CA GLU A 26 -12.01 -6.96 -5.48
C GLU A 26 -12.29 -5.53 -5.93
N ALA A 27 -11.36 -4.62 -5.61
CA ALA A 27 -11.42 -3.26 -6.12
C ALA A 27 -11.34 -3.27 -7.64
N THR A 28 -12.22 -2.49 -8.27
CA THR A 28 -12.20 -2.23 -9.71
C THR A 28 -11.79 -0.79 -9.99
N VAL A 29 -11.66 -0.42 -11.25
CA VAL A 29 -11.41 0.98 -11.63
C VAL A 29 -12.58 1.89 -11.19
N SER A 30 -13.83 1.39 -11.13
CA SER A 30 -14.96 2.20 -10.64
C SER A 30 -14.87 2.49 -9.15
N THR A 31 -14.34 1.53 -8.38
CA THR A 31 -14.11 1.70 -6.94
C THR A 31 -13.29 2.96 -6.65
N LEU A 32 -12.32 3.32 -7.50
CA LEU A 32 -11.53 4.55 -7.29
C LEU A 32 -12.33 5.85 -7.40
N GLN A 33 -13.51 5.83 -8.02
CA GLN A 33 -14.40 7.00 -8.11
C GLN A 33 -15.36 7.08 -6.92
N GLU A 34 -15.68 5.95 -6.30
CA GLU A 34 -16.68 5.82 -5.23
C GLU A 34 -16.19 6.35 -3.87
N TYR A 35 -14.87 6.38 -3.65
CA TYR A 35 -14.27 6.78 -2.37
C TYR A 35 -13.51 8.11 -2.49
N ASP A 36 -13.44 8.85 -1.39
CA ASP A 36 -12.77 10.15 -1.33
C ASP A 36 -11.31 10.09 -0.95
N ALA A 37 -10.87 8.99 -0.32
CA ALA A 37 -9.51 8.81 0.12
C ALA A 37 -9.09 7.33 0.10
N PHE A 38 -7.79 7.07 -0.08
CA PHE A 38 -7.27 5.72 -0.27
C PHE A 38 -6.07 5.41 0.61
N MET A 39 -6.00 4.17 1.10
CA MET A 39 -4.81 3.65 1.77
C MET A 39 -4.30 2.44 0.98
N PHE A 40 -3.21 2.61 0.23
CA PHE A 40 -2.70 1.57 -0.66
C PHE A 40 -1.69 0.67 0.06
N GLY A 41 -2.00 -0.63 0.12
CA GLY A 41 -1.09 -1.65 0.62
C GLY A 41 -0.26 -2.26 -0.50
N ILE A 42 1.05 -2.07 -0.47
CA ILE A 42 1.95 -2.47 -1.56
C ILE A 42 3.02 -3.45 -1.05
N PRO A 43 2.95 -4.75 -1.38
CA PRO A 43 4.04 -5.67 -1.11
C PRO A 43 5.21 -5.37 -2.05
N THR A 44 6.38 -5.12 -1.47
CA THR A 44 7.57 -4.71 -2.21
C THR A 44 8.04 -5.79 -3.18
N ARG A 45 8.38 -5.35 -4.39
CA ARG A 45 9.16 -6.10 -5.39
C ARG A 45 10.33 -5.22 -5.84
N TYR A 46 11.52 -5.52 -5.32
CA TYR A 46 12.76 -4.80 -5.63
C TYR A 46 12.65 -3.26 -5.47
N GLY A 47 12.04 -2.80 -4.38
CA GLY A 47 11.81 -1.37 -4.14
C GLY A 47 10.74 -0.75 -5.05
N ASN A 48 9.87 -1.56 -5.66
CA ASN A 48 8.75 -1.10 -6.50
C ASN A 48 7.45 -1.85 -6.12
N PHE A 49 6.33 -1.46 -6.74
CA PHE A 49 5.05 -2.15 -6.63
C PHE A 49 5.04 -3.44 -7.48
N PRO A 50 4.19 -4.44 -7.15
CA PRO A 50 4.14 -5.69 -7.89
C PRO A 50 3.39 -5.52 -9.22
N ALA A 51 3.57 -6.46 -10.15
CA ALA A 51 2.95 -6.43 -11.47
C ALA A 51 1.41 -6.35 -11.43
N GLN A 52 0.78 -6.96 -10.43
CA GLN A 52 -0.66 -6.92 -10.20
C GLN A 52 -1.14 -5.48 -9.92
N PHE A 53 -0.40 -4.76 -9.07
CA PHE A 53 -0.69 -3.37 -8.74
C PHE A 53 -0.50 -2.46 -9.96
N LYS A 54 0.59 -2.67 -10.71
CA LYS A 54 0.84 -1.94 -11.96
C LYS A 54 -0.27 -2.20 -12.99
N SER A 55 -0.69 -3.44 -13.16
CA SER A 55 -1.76 -3.81 -14.08
C SER A 55 -3.11 -3.18 -13.70
N PHE A 56 -3.39 -2.99 -12.41
CA PHE A 56 -4.56 -2.26 -11.94
C PHE A 56 -4.47 -0.76 -12.29
N ILE A 57 -3.34 -0.13 -11.97
CA ILE A 57 -3.08 1.28 -12.28
C ILE A 57 -3.15 1.56 -13.79
N ASP A 58 -2.62 0.68 -14.64
CA ASP A 58 -2.58 0.89 -16.09
C ASP A 58 -3.96 0.96 -16.75
N GLN A 59 -5.02 0.53 -16.03
CA GLN A 59 -6.40 0.64 -16.47
C GLN A 59 -7.04 2.00 -16.11
N THR A 60 -6.34 2.84 -15.35
CA THR A 60 -6.86 4.13 -14.85
C THR A 60 -6.69 5.29 -15.83
N GLY A 61 -6.27 5.04 -17.08
CA GLY A 61 -6.04 6.09 -18.07
C GLY A 61 -7.27 6.96 -18.37
N GLY A 62 -8.48 6.39 -18.31
CA GLY A 62 -9.72 7.14 -18.44
C GLY A 62 -9.98 8.08 -17.25
N LEU A 63 -9.68 7.64 -16.02
CA LEU A 63 -9.81 8.45 -14.80
C LEU A 63 -8.79 9.59 -14.78
N TRP A 64 -7.58 9.31 -15.28
CA TRP A 64 -6.54 10.32 -15.46
C TRP A 64 -7.00 11.42 -16.41
N ALA A 65 -7.51 11.03 -17.59
CA ALA A 65 -7.95 11.99 -18.60
C ALA A 65 -9.14 12.87 -18.13
N SER A 66 -10.02 12.33 -17.28
CA SER A 66 -11.17 13.08 -16.74
C SER A 66 -10.86 13.86 -15.46
N GLY A 67 -9.70 13.65 -14.84
CA GLY A 67 -9.36 14.23 -13.54
C GLY A 67 -10.16 13.63 -12.37
N ALA A 68 -10.74 12.43 -12.52
CA ALA A 68 -11.65 11.86 -11.53
C ALA A 68 -11.02 11.60 -10.14
N LEU A 69 -9.69 11.51 -10.07
CA LEU A 69 -8.95 11.28 -8.83
C LEU A 69 -8.27 12.55 -8.28
N TYR A 70 -8.44 13.69 -8.96
CA TYR A 70 -7.80 14.93 -8.58
C TYR A 70 -8.17 15.34 -7.14
N HIS A 71 -7.17 15.76 -6.37
CA HIS A 71 -7.29 16.17 -4.96
C HIS A 71 -7.76 15.09 -3.96
N LYS A 72 -8.02 13.85 -4.39
CA LYS A 72 -8.33 12.77 -3.44
C LYS A 72 -7.08 12.42 -2.62
N PRO A 73 -7.13 12.42 -1.27
CA PRO A 73 -5.99 12.06 -0.44
C PRO A 73 -5.64 10.58 -0.55
N PHE A 74 -4.35 10.25 -0.48
CA PHE A 74 -3.90 8.88 -0.37
C PHE A 74 -2.72 8.71 0.59
N GLY A 75 -2.69 7.55 1.24
CA GLY A 75 -1.54 7.05 2.00
C GLY A 75 -1.07 5.71 1.44
N VAL A 76 0.13 5.29 1.85
CA VAL A 76 0.73 4.01 1.44
C VAL A 76 1.28 3.29 2.66
N PHE A 77 1.12 1.97 2.70
CA PHE A 77 1.82 1.08 3.62
C PHE A 77 2.40 -0.11 2.87
N VAL A 78 3.49 -0.69 3.37
CA VAL A 78 4.27 -1.70 2.63
C VAL A 78 4.56 -2.97 3.41
N SER A 79 4.85 -4.05 2.69
CA SER A 79 5.48 -5.24 3.27
C SER A 79 6.74 -5.61 2.49
N THR A 80 7.81 -5.97 3.20
CA THR A 80 9.11 -6.33 2.62
C THR A 80 9.56 -7.69 3.13
N GLY A 81 10.44 -8.39 2.39
CA GLY A 81 11.04 -9.64 2.90
C GLY A 81 12.01 -9.36 4.04
N THR A 82 13.00 -8.50 3.81
CA THR A 82 14.14 -8.27 4.72
C THR A 82 14.42 -6.78 4.99
N GLY A 83 13.44 -5.90 4.77
CA GLY A 83 13.57 -4.45 4.95
C GLY A 83 14.08 -3.69 3.72
N GLY A 84 14.79 -4.35 2.79
CA GLY A 84 15.18 -3.75 1.52
C GLY A 84 13.96 -3.25 0.72
N GLY A 85 13.97 -1.98 0.34
CA GLY A 85 12.89 -1.35 -0.43
C GLY A 85 11.71 -0.82 0.40
N ASN A 86 11.78 -0.83 1.73
CA ASN A 86 10.72 -0.34 2.62
C ASN A 86 10.33 1.12 2.31
N GLU A 87 11.33 1.96 2.03
CA GLU A 87 11.11 3.35 1.63
C GLU A 87 10.82 3.48 0.13
N MET A 88 11.68 2.85 -0.69
CA MET A 88 11.68 3.05 -2.14
C MET A 88 10.39 2.58 -2.82
N THR A 89 9.72 1.54 -2.31
CA THR A 89 8.43 1.12 -2.84
C THR A 89 7.39 2.24 -2.71
N VAL A 90 7.36 2.97 -1.59
CA VAL A 90 6.45 4.10 -1.40
C VAL A 90 6.84 5.22 -2.37
N VAL A 91 8.10 5.65 -2.36
CA VAL A 91 8.61 6.75 -3.19
C VAL A 91 8.33 6.50 -4.68
N ASN A 92 8.64 5.32 -5.18
CA ASN A 92 8.44 4.96 -6.59
C ASN A 92 6.95 4.90 -6.96
N SER A 93 6.07 4.52 -6.03
CA SER A 93 4.62 4.52 -6.27
C SER A 93 4.04 5.93 -6.40
N LEU A 94 4.68 6.97 -5.82
CA LEU A 94 4.16 8.33 -5.82
C LEU A 94 4.01 8.90 -7.23
N SER A 95 4.93 8.55 -8.15
CA SER A 95 4.88 9.01 -9.54
C SER A 95 3.50 8.76 -10.17
N THR A 96 2.94 7.56 -9.99
CA THR A 96 1.60 7.21 -10.48
C THR A 96 0.53 8.17 -9.97
N TRP A 97 0.50 8.42 -8.65
CA TRP A 97 -0.59 9.15 -8.01
C TRP A 97 -0.46 10.66 -8.22
N VAL A 98 0.77 11.16 -8.34
CA VAL A 98 1.05 12.55 -8.73
C VAL A 98 0.54 12.83 -10.14
N HIS A 99 0.68 11.88 -11.09
CA HIS A 99 0.10 12.03 -12.43
C HIS A 99 -1.44 12.14 -12.41
N HIS A 100 -2.11 11.55 -11.43
CA HIS A 100 -3.55 11.68 -11.19
C HIS A 100 -3.93 12.95 -10.40
N GLY A 101 -2.95 13.71 -9.91
CA GLY A 101 -3.17 14.91 -9.10
C GLY A 101 -3.70 14.61 -7.69
N MET A 102 -3.44 13.41 -7.17
CA MET A 102 -3.83 13.01 -5.82
C MET A 102 -2.90 13.64 -4.75
N ILE A 103 -3.39 13.74 -3.52
CA ILE A 103 -2.65 14.37 -2.41
C ILE A 103 -2.04 13.28 -1.53
N TYR A 104 -0.71 13.23 -1.50
CA TYR A 104 -0.01 12.27 -0.66
C TYR A 104 0.01 12.71 0.81
N VAL A 105 -0.42 11.80 1.70
CA VAL A 105 -0.41 11.98 3.16
C VAL A 105 0.60 11.00 3.77
N PRO A 106 1.81 11.46 4.13
CA PRO A 106 2.84 10.59 4.73
C PRO A 106 2.49 10.25 6.18
N LEU A 107 3.10 9.18 6.69
CA LEU A 107 3.06 8.84 8.12
C LEU A 107 3.79 9.90 8.98
N GLY A 108 4.99 10.30 8.55
CA GLY A 108 5.89 11.16 9.34
C GLY A 108 6.36 10.49 10.63
N TYR A 109 6.90 11.28 11.56
CA TYR A 109 7.38 10.77 12.86
C TYR A 109 6.51 11.19 14.05
N ALA A 110 5.75 12.28 13.96
CA ALA A 110 5.21 12.98 15.14
C ALA A 110 4.37 12.09 16.07
N LYS A 111 3.56 11.17 15.52
CA LYS A 111 2.67 10.28 16.31
C LYS A 111 3.23 8.90 16.58
N VAL A 112 4.38 8.59 16.00
CA VAL A 112 5.02 7.27 16.09
C VAL A 112 6.50 7.39 16.44
N PHE A 113 6.95 8.53 16.99
CA PHE A 113 8.37 8.85 17.14
C PHE A 113 9.08 7.77 17.95
N SER A 114 8.57 7.48 19.15
CA SER A 114 9.12 6.45 20.05
C SER A 114 9.15 5.06 19.40
N LEU A 115 8.12 4.70 18.64
CA LEU A 115 8.03 3.40 17.94
C LEU A 115 9.02 3.33 16.77
N MET A 116 9.16 4.42 16.02
CA MET A 116 10.02 4.49 14.83
C MET A 116 11.50 4.60 15.17
N THR A 117 11.84 5.14 16.34
CA THR A 117 13.20 5.25 16.88
C THR A 117 13.57 4.11 17.83
N ASP A 118 12.69 3.12 18.04
CA ASP A 118 13.03 1.90 18.77
C ASP A 118 14.08 1.10 17.98
N LEU A 119 15.23 0.86 18.61
CA LEU A 119 16.34 0.07 18.06
C LEU A 119 16.48 -1.31 18.71
N SER A 120 15.57 -1.68 19.62
CA SER A 120 15.60 -2.95 20.34
C SER A 120 15.12 -4.14 19.49
N GLN A 121 14.36 -3.87 18.42
CA GLN A 121 13.83 -4.89 17.52
C GLN A 121 13.82 -4.41 16.07
N VAL A 122 13.97 -5.36 15.14
CA VAL A 122 13.84 -5.09 13.70
C VAL A 122 12.37 -4.90 13.35
N ARG A 123 12.05 -3.81 12.65
CA ARG A 123 10.70 -3.43 12.26
C ARG A 123 10.64 -2.80 10.86
N GLY A 124 9.51 -2.98 10.18
CA GLY A 124 9.21 -2.27 8.93
C GLY A 124 8.66 -0.86 9.15
N GLY A 125 8.60 -0.07 8.08
CA GLY A 125 8.03 1.27 8.07
C GLY A 125 9.09 2.36 7.88
N SER A 126 8.64 3.56 7.59
CA SER A 126 9.47 4.75 7.38
C SER A 126 8.58 5.99 7.55
N PRO A 127 9.13 7.23 7.58
CA PRO A 127 8.28 8.43 7.51
C PRO A 127 7.36 8.44 6.28
N TRP A 128 7.67 7.66 5.22
CA TRP A 128 6.83 7.52 4.05
C TRP A 128 5.54 6.74 4.34
N GLY A 129 5.57 5.74 5.23
CA GLY A 129 4.40 4.94 5.52
C GLY A 129 4.69 3.82 6.51
N ALA A 130 3.64 3.27 7.11
CA ALA A 130 3.80 2.09 7.94
C ALA A 130 4.29 0.92 7.08
N GLY A 131 4.96 -0.04 7.72
CA GLY A 131 5.37 -1.23 7.01
C GLY A 131 5.66 -2.39 7.92
N THR A 132 5.80 -3.57 7.32
CA THR A 132 6.16 -4.80 8.01
C THR A 132 7.28 -5.56 7.28
N ILE A 133 8.04 -6.34 8.03
CA ILE A 133 9.04 -7.28 7.50
C ILE A 133 8.48 -8.71 7.61
N ALA A 134 8.44 -9.44 6.50
CA ALA A 134 7.87 -10.79 6.42
C ALA A 134 8.89 -11.91 6.68
N GLY A 135 10.18 -11.59 6.76
CA GLY A 135 11.25 -12.59 6.82
C GLY A 135 11.58 -13.13 5.42
N ALA A 136 12.75 -13.76 5.29
CA ALA A 136 13.21 -14.29 4.00
C ALA A 136 12.34 -15.45 3.47
N ASP A 137 11.73 -16.20 4.38
CA ASP A 137 10.82 -17.32 4.13
C ASP A 137 9.33 -16.91 4.15
N GLY A 138 9.04 -15.64 4.46
CA GLY A 138 7.68 -15.12 4.58
C GLY A 138 6.93 -15.54 5.86
N SER A 139 7.59 -16.17 6.84
CA SER A 139 6.93 -16.70 8.04
C SER A 139 6.72 -15.66 9.15
N ARG A 140 7.51 -14.58 9.17
CA ARG A 140 7.42 -13.53 10.20
C ARG A 140 6.10 -12.78 10.08
N GLN A 141 5.32 -12.83 11.15
CA GLN A 141 4.06 -12.12 11.27
C GLN A 141 4.28 -10.64 11.65
N VAL A 142 3.27 -9.82 11.39
CA VAL A 142 3.26 -8.42 11.81
C VAL A 142 3.41 -8.36 13.34
N THR A 143 4.41 -7.61 13.81
CA THR A 143 4.66 -7.44 15.25
C THR A 143 3.67 -6.45 15.88
N PRO A 144 3.49 -6.48 17.23
CA PRO A 144 2.69 -5.47 17.91
C PRO A 144 3.15 -4.03 17.63
N LEU A 145 4.46 -3.78 17.55
CA LEU A 145 5.03 -2.47 17.24
C LEU A 145 4.65 -2.01 15.82
N GLU A 146 4.81 -2.88 14.81
CA GLU A 146 4.42 -2.56 13.43
C GLU A 146 2.91 -2.33 13.29
N LEU A 147 2.10 -3.11 14.03
CA LEU A 147 0.65 -2.94 14.05
C LEU A 147 0.23 -1.62 14.71
N GLU A 148 0.91 -1.20 15.78
CA GLU A 148 0.65 0.08 16.43
C GLU A 148 0.96 1.26 15.51
N ILE A 149 2.09 1.20 14.78
CA ILE A 149 2.44 2.19 13.76
C ILE A 149 1.36 2.24 12.66
N ALA A 150 0.90 1.09 12.17
CA ALA A 150 -0.14 1.03 11.13
C ALA A 150 -1.48 1.61 11.61
N LYS A 151 -1.88 1.35 12.86
CA LYS A 151 -3.08 1.94 13.48
C LYS A 151 -2.95 3.46 13.63
N ALA A 152 -1.78 3.93 14.02
CA ALA A 152 -1.49 5.36 14.09
C ALA A 152 -1.58 6.02 12.70
N GLN A 153 -1.01 5.38 11.66
CA GLN A 153 -1.13 5.85 10.28
C GLN A 153 -2.59 5.97 9.86
N GLY A 154 -3.40 4.92 10.07
CA GLY A 154 -4.82 4.94 9.71
C GLY A 154 -5.59 6.05 10.43
N THR A 155 -5.31 6.25 11.72
CA THR A 155 -5.94 7.30 12.54
C THR A 155 -5.59 8.70 12.04
N GLU A 156 -4.30 8.99 11.82
CA GLU A 156 -3.87 10.31 11.38
C GLU A 156 -4.24 10.58 9.92
N PHE A 157 -4.18 9.56 9.06
CA PHE A 157 -4.66 9.63 7.68
C PHE A 157 -6.14 10.01 7.63
N ALA A 158 -6.99 9.34 8.42
CA ALA A 158 -8.43 9.65 8.46
C ALA A 158 -8.68 11.10 8.88
N LYS A 159 -7.92 11.63 9.86
CA LYS A 159 -8.02 13.04 10.28
C LYS A 159 -7.67 14.02 9.17
N VAL A 160 -6.76 13.66 8.27
CA VAL A 160 -6.42 14.48 7.10
C VAL A 160 -7.47 14.33 6.01
N ALA A 161 -7.89 13.10 5.71
CA ALA A 161 -8.89 12.80 4.69
C ALA A 161 -10.22 13.51 4.96
N LEU A 162 -10.66 13.58 6.22
CA LEU A 162 -11.89 14.27 6.64
C LEU A 162 -11.86 15.81 6.50
N LYS A 163 -10.75 16.40 6.04
CA LYS A 163 -10.65 17.83 5.74
C LYS A 163 -10.92 18.17 4.28
N PHE A 164 -11.08 17.16 3.43
CA PHE A 164 -11.42 17.27 2.01
C PHE A 164 -12.86 16.82 1.81
#